data_AF-A0A954QKP7-F1
#
_entry.id   AF-A0A954QKP7-F1
#
_cell.length_a   1.000
_cell.length_b   1.000
_cell.length_c   1.000
_cell.angle_alpha   90.00
_cell.angle_beta   90.00
_cell.angle_gamma   90.00
#
_symmetry.space_group_name_H-M   'P 1'
#
loop_
_entity.id
_entity.type
_entity.pdbx_description
1 polymer ?
#
loop_
_entity_poly.entity_id
_entity_poly.type
_entity_poly.pdbx_seq_one_letter_code
_entity_poly.pdbx_strand_id
1 'polypeptide(L)'
;MYSSKLDIVDVLNPWFGRVAVAIVTCLVVTCLIVPANGDEIEMQFRMQATTGDGQPLALVDGVPSVALGDTFWLEGLITDTRADAGGVFAGYVDVSYDKQLVSVDRESLEYGDEYPNAHTAPGLIFATEGILDEIGGMAGIDAPIDPAAEYLMFRVEMSADAIGKVDFISDAADITPRNDIVLRFDTAPLPTDRVSYQGLAVQIVPEPTAFVMMSLGVLLFANGLRRSLR
;
A
#
# COMPACT_ATOMS: atom_id res chain seq x y z
N MET A 1 18.66 25.70 -8.38
CA MET A 1 17.32 25.91 -8.96
C MET A 1 17.23 25.07 -10.22
N TYR A 2 16.75 23.82 -10.13
CA TYR A 2 16.30 23.07 -11.29
C TYR A 2 14.78 23.20 -11.30
N SER A 3 14.26 24.00 -12.24
CA SER A 3 12.84 24.01 -12.57
C SER A 3 12.62 22.88 -13.57
N SER A 4 11.99 21.79 -13.15
CA SER A 4 11.44 20.82 -14.08
C SER A 4 10.21 21.44 -14.73
N LYS A 5 10.29 21.67 -16.05
CA LYS A 5 9.10 21.96 -16.85
C LYS A 5 8.36 20.65 -17.06
N LEU A 6 7.09 20.62 -16.68
CA LEU A 6 6.16 19.56 -17.04
C LEU A 6 5.69 19.84 -18.47
N ASP A 7 6.16 19.08 -19.45
CA ASP A 7 5.66 19.17 -20.81
C ASP A 7 4.45 18.23 -20.94
N ILE A 8 3.24 18.80 -20.91
CA ILE A 8 1.99 18.07 -21.17
C ILE A 8 1.81 17.98 -22.68
N VAL A 9 1.76 16.76 -23.22
CA VAL A 9 1.42 16.54 -24.63
C VAL A 9 -0.04 16.10 -24.70
N ASP A 10 -0.88 16.98 -25.26
CA ASP A 10 -2.27 16.65 -25.61
C ASP A 10 -2.26 15.68 -26.80
N VAL A 11 -2.64 14.42 -26.57
CA VAL A 11 -2.84 13.45 -27.65
C VAL A 11 -4.34 13.34 -27.94
N LEU A 12 -4.74 13.73 -29.15
CA LEU A 12 -6.11 13.56 -29.63
C LEU A 12 -6.30 12.13 -30.14
N ASN A 13 -7.08 11.31 -29.42
CA ASN A 13 -7.58 10.03 -29.89
C ASN A 13 -8.99 10.21 -30.47
N PRO A 14 -9.23 9.90 -31.77
CA PRO A 14 -10.54 10.11 -32.40
C PRO A 14 -11.67 9.22 -31.86
N TRP A 15 -11.38 8.26 -30.97
CA TRP A 15 -12.39 7.36 -30.40
C TRP A 15 -12.66 7.58 -28.90
N PHE A 16 -11.80 8.31 -28.17
CA PHE A 16 -11.84 8.37 -26.69
C PHE A 16 -11.66 9.77 -26.08
N GLY A 17 -11.63 10.85 -26.87
CA GLY A 17 -11.44 12.20 -26.33
C GLY A 17 -9.98 12.52 -25.97
N ARG A 18 -9.76 13.58 -25.20
CA ARG A 18 -8.43 14.09 -24.83
C ARG A 18 -7.79 13.17 -23.77
N VAL A 19 -6.63 12.59 -24.08
CA VAL A 19 -5.82 11.83 -23.12
C VAL A 19 -4.52 12.60 -22.91
N ALA A 20 -4.26 13.04 -21.68
CA ALA A 20 -2.98 13.62 -21.30
C ALA A 20 -1.99 12.49 -20.99
N VAL A 21 -0.90 12.41 -21.76
CA VAL A 21 0.18 11.44 -21.53
C VAL A 21 1.40 12.21 -21.04
N ALA A 22 1.78 12.02 -19.77
CA ALA A 22 3.03 12.54 -19.25
C ALA A 22 4.16 11.55 -19.58
N ILE A 23 5.07 11.93 -20.48
CA ILE A 23 6.30 11.16 -20.72
C ILE A 23 7.37 11.72 -19.79
N VAL A 24 7.58 11.07 -18.65
CA VAL A 24 8.73 11.34 -17.78
C VAL A 24 9.80 10.28 -18.08
N THR A 25 10.92 10.70 -18.68
CA THR A 25 12.10 9.85 -18.79
C THR A 25 12.67 9.59 -17.40
N CYS A 26 12.61 8.32 -16.99
CA CYS A 26 13.06 7.78 -15.70
C CYS A 26 12.24 8.28 -14.49
N LEU A 27 11.07 7.69 -14.26
CA LEU A 27 10.41 7.72 -12.97
C LEU A 27 9.41 6.56 -12.86
N VAL A 28 9.32 6.00 -11.65
CA VAL A 28 8.31 5.04 -11.19
C VAL A 28 6.95 5.36 -11.83
N VAL A 29 6.32 4.37 -12.46
CA VAL A 29 4.93 4.49 -12.91
C VAL A 29 4.05 4.47 -11.67
N THR A 30 3.88 5.62 -11.03
CA THR A 30 2.70 5.85 -10.20
C THR A 30 1.52 5.97 -11.17
N CYS A 31 0.61 5.01 -11.10
CA CYS A 31 -0.68 5.10 -11.78
C CYS A 31 -1.48 6.22 -11.12
N LEU A 32 -1.26 7.46 -11.53
CA LEU A 32 -2.14 8.56 -11.17
C LEU A 32 -3.36 8.48 -12.09
N ILE A 33 -4.42 7.83 -11.63
CA ILE A 33 -5.73 7.94 -12.27
C ILE A 33 -6.22 9.37 -12.00
N VAL A 34 -6.22 10.21 -13.03
CA VAL A 34 -6.92 11.50 -13.00
C VAL A 34 -8.36 11.21 -13.42
N PRO A 35 -9.37 11.46 -12.58
CA PRO A 35 -10.77 11.22 -12.91
C PRO A 35 -11.19 11.98 -14.17
N ALA A 36 -11.88 11.28 -15.06
CA ALA A 36 -12.24 11.78 -16.41
C ALA A 36 -13.27 12.93 -16.41
N ASN A 37 -13.87 13.24 -15.25
CA ASN A 37 -15.03 14.14 -15.16
C ASN A 37 -14.73 15.51 -14.51
N GLY A 38 -13.49 15.79 -14.10
CA GLY A 38 -13.16 17.02 -13.38
C GLY A 38 -13.67 17.06 -11.94
N ASP A 39 -14.24 15.95 -11.45
CA ASP A 39 -14.47 15.72 -10.02
C ASP A 39 -13.13 15.52 -9.33
N GLU A 40 -12.95 16.14 -8.18
CA GLU A 40 -11.74 16.00 -7.37
C GLU A 40 -11.73 14.61 -6.70
N ILE A 41 -10.54 14.05 -6.45
CA ILE A 41 -10.43 12.86 -5.60
C ILE A 41 -10.85 13.27 -4.19
N GLU A 42 -11.80 12.53 -3.60
CA GLU A 42 -12.38 12.84 -2.29
C GLU A 42 -11.99 11.83 -1.22
N MET A 43 -11.47 10.69 -1.62
CA MET A 43 -10.87 9.72 -0.72
C MET A 43 -9.59 9.16 -1.32
N GLN A 44 -8.60 8.95 -0.47
CA GLN A 44 -7.40 8.19 -0.80
C GLN A 44 -7.38 6.90 0.02
N PHE A 45 -7.14 5.78 -0.65
CA PHE A 45 -6.73 4.53 -0.02
C PHE A 45 -5.26 4.29 -0.37
N ARG A 46 -4.43 4.06 0.65
CA ARG A 46 -3.00 3.79 0.50
C ARG A 46 -2.63 2.55 1.30
N MET A 47 -1.66 1.80 0.80
CA MET A 47 -1.04 0.73 1.57
C MET A 47 0.37 1.13 2.05
N GLN A 48 0.77 0.57 3.17
CA GLN A 48 2.17 0.57 3.61
C GLN A 48 2.58 -0.78 4.18
N ALA A 49 3.89 -1.01 4.21
CA ALA A 49 4.47 -2.17 4.87
C ALA A 49 5.32 -1.71 6.06
N THR A 50 5.09 -2.32 7.22
CA THR A 50 5.79 -1.99 8.47
C THR A 50 6.37 -3.25 9.13
N THR A 51 7.37 -3.07 9.99
CA THR A 51 7.91 -4.11 10.86
C THR A 51 6.93 -4.43 11.99
N GLY A 52 7.17 -5.50 12.76
CA GLY A 52 6.37 -5.84 13.93
C GLY A 52 6.24 -4.72 14.99
N ASP A 53 7.20 -3.78 15.02
CA ASP A 53 7.19 -2.62 15.91
C ASP A 53 6.51 -1.38 15.27
N GLY A 54 5.85 -1.54 14.12
CA GLY A 54 5.13 -0.48 13.41
C GLY A 54 6.03 0.53 12.68
N GLN A 55 7.32 0.22 12.48
CA GLN A 55 8.21 1.09 11.71
C GLN A 55 8.10 0.75 10.22
N PRO A 56 8.05 1.74 9.29
CA PRO A 56 8.10 1.45 7.87
C PRO A 56 9.30 0.58 7.49
N LEU A 57 9.09 -0.38 6.57
CA LEU A 57 10.18 -1.21 6.07
C LEU A 57 11.30 -0.36 5.45
N ALA A 58 12.54 -0.82 5.60
CA ALA A 58 13.69 -0.16 5.02
C ALA A 58 13.62 -0.21 3.47
N LEU A 59 14.01 0.90 2.83
CA LEU A 59 14.02 0.99 1.38
C LEU A 59 15.32 0.44 0.79
N VAL A 60 15.20 -0.39 -0.26
CA VAL A 60 16.29 -0.76 -1.16
C VAL A 60 15.94 -0.21 -2.53
N ASP A 61 16.79 0.66 -3.07
CA ASP A 61 16.56 1.38 -4.33
C ASP A 61 15.21 2.13 -4.40
N GLY A 62 14.74 2.62 -3.25
CA GLY A 62 13.48 3.36 -3.13
C GLY A 62 12.23 2.48 -2.99
N VAL A 63 12.37 1.16 -2.92
CA VAL A 63 11.27 0.21 -2.71
C VAL A 63 11.38 -0.40 -1.30
N PRO A 64 10.29 -0.43 -0.50
CA PRO A 64 10.25 -1.17 0.76
C PRO A 64 10.76 -2.60 0.59
N SER A 65 11.60 -3.07 1.51
CA SER A 65 12.23 -4.38 1.40
C SER A 65 12.11 -5.20 2.68
N VAL A 66 11.96 -6.50 2.50
CA VAL A 66 11.88 -7.51 3.56
C VAL A 66 12.73 -8.72 3.18
N ALA A 67 13.31 -9.40 4.16
CA ALA A 67 14.11 -10.58 3.90
C ALA A 67 13.24 -11.84 3.71
N LEU A 68 13.75 -12.81 2.95
CA LEU A 68 13.07 -14.08 2.70
C LEU A 68 12.86 -14.86 4.01
N GLY A 69 11.60 -15.11 4.36
CA GLY A 69 11.21 -15.82 5.57
C GLY A 69 10.84 -14.90 6.74
N ASP A 70 11.10 -13.60 6.63
CA ASP A 70 10.63 -12.61 7.60
C ASP A 70 9.13 -12.32 7.39
N THR A 71 8.52 -11.75 8.44
CA THR A 71 7.16 -11.21 8.40
C THR A 71 7.15 -9.69 8.41
N PHE A 72 6.06 -9.12 7.91
CA PHE A 72 5.79 -7.68 7.94
C PHE A 72 4.28 -7.44 8.01
N TRP A 73 3.87 -6.29 8.55
CA TRP A 73 2.48 -5.88 8.49
C TRP A 73 2.19 -5.20 7.15
N LEU A 74 1.16 -5.65 6.46
CA LEU A 74 0.51 -4.89 5.41
C LEU A 74 -0.61 -4.07 6.04
N GLU A 75 -0.54 -2.75 5.92
CA GLU A 75 -1.50 -1.82 6.51
C GLU A 75 -2.24 -1.09 5.39
N GLY A 76 -3.57 -1.10 5.43
CA GLY A 76 -4.43 -0.27 4.59
C GLY A 76 -4.83 0.99 5.35
N LEU A 77 -4.50 2.15 4.80
CA LEU A 77 -4.80 3.46 5.37
C LEU A 77 -5.71 4.26 4.46
N ILE A 78 -6.53 5.12 5.07
CA ILE A 78 -7.51 5.92 4.35
C ILE A 78 -7.57 7.35 4.84
N THR A 79 -7.91 8.25 3.90
CA THR A 79 -7.99 9.69 4.13
C THR A 79 -9.17 10.27 3.35
N ASP A 80 -9.97 11.13 4.00
CA ASP A 80 -10.92 12.02 3.34
C ASP A 80 -10.15 13.25 2.83
N THR A 81 -10.06 13.41 1.51
CA THR A 81 -9.24 14.45 0.87
C THR A 81 -10.03 15.70 0.51
N ARG A 82 -11.32 15.77 0.89
CA ARG A 82 -12.15 16.96 0.68
C ARG A 82 -11.63 18.14 1.49
N ALA A 83 -11.83 19.35 0.96
CA ALA A 83 -11.45 20.58 1.66
C ALA A 83 -12.21 20.78 2.99
N ASP A 84 -13.43 20.24 3.08
CA ASP A 84 -14.29 20.22 4.25
C ASP A 84 -14.43 18.81 4.85
N ALA A 85 -13.31 18.05 4.86
CA ALA A 85 -13.26 16.67 5.32
C ALA A 85 -14.07 16.42 6.60
N GLY A 86 -14.97 15.44 6.52
CA GLY A 86 -15.72 14.88 7.65
C GLY A 86 -15.15 13.54 8.12
N GLY A 87 -14.18 13.00 7.38
CA GLY A 87 -13.62 11.68 7.56
C GLY A 87 -14.40 10.64 6.76
N VAL A 88 -13.76 9.51 6.52
CA VAL A 88 -14.40 8.36 5.88
C VAL A 88 -15.26 7.66 6.93
N PHE A 89 -16.55 7.47 6.62
CA PHE A 89 -17.48 6.80 7.53
C PHE A 89 -17.51 5.29 7.32
N ALA A 90 -17.39 4.83 6.08
CA ALA A 90 -17.22 3.41 5.77
C ALA A 90 -16.26 3.27 4.58
N GLY A 91 -15.40 2.25 4.62
CA GLY A 91 -14.50 1.96 3.52
C GLY A 91 -14.21 0.47 3.43
N TYR A 92 -14.28 -0.06 2.22
CA TYR A 92 -13.95 -1.44 1.89
C TYR A 92 -13.23 -1.41 0.55
N VAL A 93 -12.24 -2.29 0.43
CA VAL A 93 -11.39 -2.38 -0.76
C VAL A 93 -11.05 -3.84 -1.01
N ASP A 94 -10.73 -4.12 -2.26
CA ASP A 94 -10.06 -5.35 -2.64
C ASP A 94 -8.54 -5.10 -2.68
N VAL A 95 -7.75 -6.09 -2.26
CA VAL A 95 -6.29 -6.05 -2.39
C VAL A 95 -5.79 -7.36 -2.96
N SER A 96 -5.27 -7.32 -4.20
CA SER A 96 -4.67 -8.47 -4.86
C SER A 96 -3.14 -8.49 -4.73
N TYR A 97 -2.57 -9.69 -4.63
CA TYR A 97 -1.13 -9.92 -4.50
C TYR A 97 -0.72 -11.30 -5.05
N ASP A 98 0.57 -11.46 -5.35
CA ASP A 98 1.12 -12.75 -5.80
C ASP A 98 1.32 -13.70 -4.61
N LYS A 99 0.42 -14.66 -4.47
CA LYS A 99 0.46 -15.70 -3.44
C LYS A 99 1.65 -16.67 -3.53
N GLN A 100 2.44 -16.62 -4.59
CA GLN A 100 3.70 -17.37 -4.69
C GLN A 100 4.85 -16.63 -4.02
N LEU A 101 4.73 -15.32 -3.81
CA LEU A 101 5.74 -14.47 -3.20
C LEU A 101 5.47 -14.20 -1.73
N VAL A 102 4.20 -14.09 -1.34
CA VAL A 102 3.79 -13.84 0.04
C VAL A 102 2.56 -14.64 0.43
N SER A 103 2.44 -14.94 1.72
CA SER A 103 1.25 -15.52 2.34
C SER A 103 0.77 -14.63 3.48
N VAL A 104 -0.52 -14.76 3.82
CA VAL A 104 -1.17 -13.95 4.85
C VAL A 104 -1.41 -14.79 6.10
N ASP A 105 -1.05 -14.28 7.27
CA ASP A 105 -1.53 -14.83 8.54
C ASP A 105 -2.97 -14.35 8.79
N ARG A 106 -3.92 -15.24 8.54
CA ARG A 106 -5.36 -14.94 8.63
C ARG A 106 -5.84 -14.64 10.04
N GLU A 107 -5.09 -15.06 11.06
CA GLU A 107 -5.43 -14.83 12.46
C GLU A 107 -4.94 -13.46 12.97
N SER A 108 -4.04 -12.81 12.21
CA SER A 108 -3.43 -11.53 12.55
C SER A 108 -4.27 -10.31 12.14
N LEU A 109 -5.42 -10.48 11.49
CA LEU A 109 -6.23 -9.38 11.00
C LEU A 109 -6.70 -8.48 12.15
N GLU A 110 -6.29 -7.21 12.10
CA GLU A 110 -6.68 -6.18 13.04
C GLU A 110 -7.26 -4.97 12.29
N TYR A 111 -8.17 -4.26 12.95
CA TYR A 111 -8.77 -3.02 12.45
C TYR A 111 -8.29 -1.84 13.27
N GLY A 112 -8.21 -0.65 12.64
CA GLY A 112 -7.92 0.57 13.38
C GLY A 112 -9.02 0.92 14.38
N ASP A 113 -8.65 1.61 15.46
CA ASP A 113 -9.57 1.99 16.53
C ASP A 113 -10.72 2.88 16.04
N GLU A 114 -10.48 3.65 14.97
CA GLU A 114 -11.47 4.52 14.33
C GLU A 114 -12.56 3.74 13.57
N TYR A 115 -12.30 2.49 13.18
CA TYR A 115 -13.20 1.63 12.40
C TYR A 115 -13.63 0.37 13.16
N PRO A 116 -14.37 0.49 14.28
CA PRO A 116 -14.70 -0.66 15.12
C PRO A 116 -15.92 -1.47 14.64
N ASN A 117 -16.63 -1.03 13.59
CA ASN A 117 -17.94 -1.58 13.23
C ASN A 117 -17.96 -2.23 11.83
N ALA A 118 -18.97 -3.07 11.60
CA ALA A 118 -19.37 -3.58 10.29
C ALA A 118 -18.27 -4.26 9.46
N HIS A 119 -17.26 -4.86 10.10
CA HIS A 119 -16.18 -5.55 9.42
C HIS A 119 -16.66 -6.64 8.47
N THR A 120 -15.98 -6.77 7.34
CA THR A 120 -16.11 -7.97 6.51
C THR A 120 -15.64 -9.19 7.30
N ALA A 121 -16.41 -10.28 7.23
CA ALA A 121 -16.09 -11.48 7.99
C ALA A 121 -14.78 -12.10 7.45
N PRO A 122 -13.82 -12.50 8.32
CA PRO A 122 -12.54 -13.07 7.87
C PRO A 122 -12.66 -14.23 6.87
N GLY A 123 -13.70 -15.06 7.02
CA GLY A 123 -13.97 -16.18 6.10
C GLY A 123 -14.36 -15.76 4.68
N LEU A 124 -14.81 -14.51 4.48
CA LEU A 124 -15.04 -13.92 3.16
C LEU A 124 -13.75 -13.28 2.64
N ILE A 125 -13.08 -12.48 3.47
CA ILE A 125 -11.82 -11.80 3.12
C ILE A 125 -10.78 -12.77 2.57
N PHE A 126 -10.61 -13.92 3.22
CA PHE A 126 -9.59 -14.91 2.87
C PHE A 126 -10.13 -16.10 2.08
N ALA A 127 -11.31 -15.97 1.46
CA ALA A 127 -11.94 -17.04 0.68
C ALA A 127 -11.13 -17.38 -0.58
N THR A 128 -10.49 -16.37 -1.19
CA THR A 128 -9.67 -16.50 -2.39
C THR A 128 -8.21 -16.19 -2.07
N GLU A 129 -7.31 -17.16 -2.26
CA GLU A 129 -5.89 -16.92 -2.06
C GLU A 129 -5.34 -15.88 -3.05
N GLY A 130 -4.49 -14.96 -2.57
CA GLY A 130 -3.96 -13.87 -3.38
C GLY A 130 -4.87 -12.65 -3.47
N ILE A 131 -6.00 -12.65 -2.75
CA ILE A 131 -6.92 -11.51 -2.65
C ILE A 131 -7.31 -11.33 -1.18
N LEU A 132 -7.31 -10.09 -0.70
CA LEU A 132 -8.05 -9.67 0.49
C LEU A 132 -9.36 -9.08 -0.01
N ASP A 133 -10.41 -9.89 0.05
CA ASP A 133 -11.70 -9.59 -0.59
C ASP A 133 -12.53 -8.71 0.35
N GLU A 134 -12.88 -7.51 -0.10
CA GLU A 134 -13.79 -6.61 0.59
C GLU A 134 -13.33 -6.23 2.00
N ILE A 135 -12.02 -6.14 2.23
CA ILE A 135 -11.45 -5.85 3.55
C ILE A 135 -11.74 -4.41 3.95
N GLY A 136 -12.28 -4.22 5.15
CA GLY A 136 -12.64 -2.89 5.62
C GLY A 136 -13.67 -2.89 6.74
N GLY A 137 -14.16 -1.69 7.05
CA GLY A 137 -15.07 -1.46 8.15
C GLY A 137 -15.72 -0.09 8.13
N MET A 138 -16.53 0.13 9.16
CA MET A 138 -17.28 1.35 9.39
C MET A 138 -16.79 2.02 10.66
N ALA A 139 -16.70 3.34 10.59
CA ALA A 139 -16.27 4.20 11.67
C ALA A 139 -17.21 4.16 12.88
N GLY A 140 -16.72 4.68 14.00
CA GLY A 140 -17.56 5.02 15.15
C GLY A 140 -18.59 6.12 14.83
N ILE A 141 -19.59 6.25 15.71
CA ILE A 141 -20.59 7.33 15.61
C ILE A 141 -19.94 8.70 15.77
N ASP A 142 -18.94 8.80 16.64
CA ASP A 142 -18.19 10.02 16.89
C ASP A 142 -17.30 10.34 15.69
N ALA A 143 -17.15 11.63 15.39
CA ALA A 143 -16.22 12.05 14.37
C ALA A 143 -14.77 11.82 14.84
N PRO A 144 -13.85 11.49 13.92
CA PRO A 144 -12.42 11.46 14.24
C PRO A 144 -11.95 12.83 14.77
N ILE A 145 -10.89 12.81 15.59
CA ILE A 145 -10.30 14.03 16.17
C ILE A 145 -9.82 14.98 15.05
N ASP A 146 -9.19 14.42 14.01
CA ASP A 146 -8.75 15.14 12.82
C ASP A 146 -9.33 14.45 11.58
N PRO A 147 -10.50 14.89 11.09
CA PRO A 147 -11.17 14.23 9.97
C PRO A 147 -10.40 14.20 8.65
N ALA A 148 -9.38 15.04 8.48
CA ALA A 148 -8.53 15.07 7.30
C ALA A 148 -7.25 14.21 7.46
N ALA A 149 -7.05 13.56 8.61
CA ALA A 149 -5.87 12.72 8.84
C ALA A 149 -5.95 11.38 8.10
N GLU A 150 -4.79 10.74 7.93
CA GLU A 150 -4.68 9.34 7.50
C GLU A 150 -4.92 8.42 8.70
N TYR A 151 -5.87 7.49 8.56
CA TYR A 151 -6.23 6.53 9.60
C TYR A 151 -6.02 5.10 9.11
N LEU A 152 -5.60 4.23 10.03
CA LEU A 152 -5.51 2.80 9.78
C LEU A 152 -6.93 2.23 9.61
N MET A 153 -7.21 1.61 8.48
CA MET A 153 -8.43 0.82 8.28
C MET A 153 -8.23 -0.58 8.83
N PHE A 154 -7.20 -1.25 8.32
CA PHE A 154 -6.86 -2.63 8.68
C PHE A 154 -5.36 -2.84 8.64
N ARG A 155 -4.90 -3.88 9.33
CA ARG A 155 -3.58 -4.47 9.11
C ARG A 155 -3.63 -5.98 9.19
N VAL A 156 -2.75 -6.63 8.44
CA VAL A 156 -2.58 -8.08 8.48
C VAL A 156 -1.10 -8.42 8.31
N GLU A 157 -0.62 -9.42 9.05
CA GLU A 157 0.74 -9.90 8.94
C GLU A 157 0.90 -10.76 7.67
N MET A 158 1.95 -10.47 6.92
CA MET A 158 2.34 -11.14 5.70
C MET A 158 3.69 -11.84 5.94
N SER A 159 3.86 -13.03 5.37
CA SER A 159 5.14 -13.74 5.34
C SER A 159 5.75 -13.67 3.94
N ALA A 160 7.06 -13.41 3.86
CA ALA A 160 7.81 -13.37 2.62
C ALA A 160 8.29 -14.78 2.22
N ASP A 161 7.61 -15.41 1.27
CA ASP A 161 7.78 -16.83 0.93
C ASP A 161 8.77 -17.10 -0.20
N ALA A 162 8.97 -16.12 -1.10
CA ALA A 162 9.91 -16.25 -2.22
C ALA A 162 10.55 -14.92 -2.62
N ILE A 163 11.82 -14.99 -3.05
CA ILE A 163 12.56 -13.82 -3.55
C ILE A 163 11.88 -13.29 -4.80
N GLY A 164 11.61 -11.99 -4.82
CA GLY A 164 10.91 -11.33 -5.91
C GLY A 164 10.39 -9.96 -5.51
N LYS A 165 9.77 -9.26 -6.44
CA LYS A 165 9.02 -8.04 -6.14
C LYS A 165 7.54 -8.39 -6.14
N VAL A 166 6.88 -8.26 -5.00
CA VAL A 166 5.43 -8.40 -4.91
C VAL A 166 4.80 -7.02 -5.09
N ASP A 167 3.78 -6.95 -5.94
CA ASP A 167 2.93 -5.78 -6.11
C ASP A 167 1.59 -6.07 -5.43
N PHE A 168 1.22 -5.24 -4.46
CA PHE A 168 -0.10 -5.18 -3.86
C PHE A 168 -0.91 -4.15 -4.63
N ILE A 169 -2.01 -4.59 -5.24
CA ILE A 169 -2.86 -3.75 -6.08
C ILE A 169 -4.21 -3.63 -5.40
N SER A 170 -4.65 -2.40 -5.18
CA SER A 170 -5.96 -2.10 -4.61
C SER A 170 -6.97 -1.70 -5.67
N ASP A 171 -8.21 -2.11 -5.46
CA ASP A 171 -9.35 -1.81 -6.30
C ASP A 171 -10.61 -1.59 -5.46
N ALA A 172 -11.65 -1.11 -6.15
CA ALA A 172 -12.93 -0.85 -5.53
C ALA A 172 -13.64 -2.16 -5.20
N ALA A 173 -14.19 -2.21 -3.99
CA ALA A 173 -15.22 -3.15 -3.58
C ALA A 173 -16.31 -3.33 -4.65
N ASP A 174 -16.79 -4.56 -4.82
CA ASP A 174 -17.81 -4.94 -5.80
C ASP A 174 -19.12 -5.48 -5.18
N ILE A 175 -19.18 -5.67 -3.86
CA ILE A 175 -20.37 -6.13 -3.11
C ILE A 175 -21.18 -4.95 -2.55
N THR A 176 -22.05 -4.41 -3.40
CA THR A 176 -22.97 -3.31 -3.02
C THR A 176 -24.33 -3.82 -2.52
N PRO A 177 -25.00 -3.13 -1.56
CA PRO A 177 -24.57 -1.92 -0.86
C PRO A 177 -23.79 -2.21 0.44
N ARG A 178 -23.38 -3.46 0.68
CA ARG A 178 -22.82 -3.87 1.97
C ARG A 178 -21.43 -3.28 2.19
N ASN A 179 -20.65 -3.17 1.12
CA ASN A 179 -19.25 -2.79 1.13
C ASN A 179 -18.99 -1.47 0.41
N ASP A 180 -19.99 -0.59 0.42
CA ASP A 180 -19.88 0.74 -0.16
C ASP A 180 -18.90 1.60 0.64
N ILE A 181 -18.14 2.43 -0.08
CA ILE A 181 -17.39 3.53 0.51
C ILE A 181 -18.35 4.68 0.78
N VAL A 182 -18.34 5.23 1.99
CA VAL A 182 -19.21 6.33 2.39
C VAL A 182 -18.39 7.36 3.17
N LEU A 183 -18.43 8.61 2.75
CA LEU A 183 -17.84 9.71 3.49
C LEU A 183 -18.82 10.22 4.56
N ARG A 184 -18.29 10.73 5.67
CA ARG A 184 -19.13 11.28 6.73
C ARG A 184 -19.91 12.48 6.20
N PHE A 185 -21.17 12.59 6.64
CA PHE A 185 -22.19 13.56 6.24
C PHE A 185 -22.82 13.34 4.86
N ASP A 186 -22.32 12.38 4.09
CA ASP A 186 -22.91 11.99 2.82
C ASP A 186 -24.00 10.94 3.05
N THR A 187 -24.98 10.92 2.15
CA THR A 187 -26.12 9.98 2.21
C THR A 187 -26.10 8.93 1.10
N ALA A 188 -25.13 9.05 0.18
CA ALA A 188 -24.93 8.15 -0.93
C ALA A 188 -23.49 7.59 -0.88
N PRO A 189 -23.26 6.38 -1.43
CA PRO A 189 -21.92 5.87 -1.64
C PRO A 189 -21.07 6.82 -2.48
N LEU A 190 -19.79 6.92 -2.12
CA LEU A 190 -18.80 7.64 -2.90
C LEU A 190 -18.54 6.86 -4.21
N PRO A 191 -18.73 7.48 -5.38
CA PRO A 191 -18.37 6.85 -6.65
C PRO A 191 -16.90 6.43 -6.69
N THR A 192 -16.63 5.26 -7.26
CA THR A 192 -15.28 4.66 -7.26
C THR A 192 -14.27 5.47 -8.08
N ASP A 193 -14.72 6.28 -9.05
CA ASP A 193 -13.88 7.21 -9.80
C ASP A 193 -13.45 8.44 -9.00
N ARG A 194 -14.01 8.67 -7.80
CA ARG A 194 -13.60 9.72 -6.84
C ARG A 194 -12.69 9.20 -5.73
N VAL A 195 -12.27 7.94 -5.81
CA VAL A 195 -11.35 7.31 -4.87
C VAL A 195 -10.01 7.08 -5.56
N SER A 196 -8.91 7.49 -4.92
CA SER A 196 -7.56 7.12 -5.34
C SER A 196 -7.14 5.83 -4.65
N TYR A 197 -7.10 4.74 -5.42
CA TYR A 197 -6.58 3.44 -4.99
C TYR A 197 -5.08 3.37 -5.29
N GLN A 198 -4.25 3.41 -4.24
CA GLN A 198 -2.80 3.33 -4.38
C GLN A 198 -2.30 1.92 -4.07
N GLY A 199 -1.51 1.38 -4.99
CA GLY A 199 -0.79 0.13 -4.80
C GLY A 199 0.49 0.30 -3.97
N LEU A 200 1.08 -0.83 -3.58
CA LEU A 200 2.35 -0.90 -2.85
C LEU A 200 3.23 -1.99 -3.46
N ALA A 201 4.49 -1.68 -3.73
CA ALA A 201 5.48 -2.69 -4.11
C ALA A 201 6.38 -3.00 -2.91
N VAL A 202 6.66 -4.28 -2.67
CA VAL A 202 7.62 -4.75 -1.67
C VAL A 202 8.64 -5.67 -2.33
N GLN A 203 9.91 -5.41 -2.09
CA GLN A 203 11.02 -6.23 -2.57
C GLN A 203 11.39 -7.28 -1.52
N ILE A 204 11.19 -8.54 -1.85
CA ILE A 204 11.68 -9.66 -1.05
C ILE A 204 13.11 -9.96 -1.49
N VAL A 205 14.06 -9.84 -0.56
CA VAL A 205 15.49 -10.05 -0.80
C VAL A 205 15.97 -11.30 -0.08
N PRO A 206 17.08 -11.93 -0.52
CA PRO A 206 17.71 -12.96 0.28
C PRO A 206 18.01 -12.42 1.69
N GLU A 207 17.90 -13.28 2.69
CA GLU A 207 18.44 -13.02 4.03
C GLU A 207 19.83 -12.37 3.92
N PRO A 208 20.14 -11.32 4.72
CA PRO A 208 21.48 -10.78 4.80
C PRO A 208 22.39 -11.90 5.29
N THR A 209 22.95 -12.66 4.35
CA THR A 209 23.76 -13.81 4.67
C THR A 209 24.90 -13.33 5.57
N ALA A 210 25.04 -13.96 6.74
CA ALA A 210 26.17 -13.77 7.65
C ALA A 210 27.56 -13.95 6.96
N PHE A 211 27.57 -14.36 5.68
CA PHE A 211 28.74 -14.41 4.80
C PHE A 211 29.46 -13.07 4.62
N VAL A 212 28.76 -11.92 4.68
CA VAL A 212 29.45 -10.61 4.61
C VAL A 212 30.30 -10.39 5.86
N MET A 213 29.86 -10.85 7.04
CA MET A 213 30.64 -10.75 8.29
C MET A 213 31.87 -11.69 8.31
N MET A 214 31.84 -12.83 7.60
CA MET A 214 33.03 -13.69 7.47
C MET A 214 34.07 -13.13 6.49
N SER A 215 33.67 -12.41 5.44
CA SER A 215 34.64 -11.81 4.49
C SER A 215 35.48 -10.68 5.11
N LEU A 216 34.95 -9.93 6.10
CA LEU A 216 35.72 -8.93 6.83
C LEU A 216 36.66 -9.57 7.88
N GLY A 217 36.23 -10.67 8.51
CA GLY A 217 37.05 -11.43 9.48
C GLY A 217 38.26 -12.11 8.83
N VAL A 218 38.10 -12.70 7.64
CA VAL A 218 39.20 -13.38 6.94
C VAL A 218 40.23 -12.38 6.37
N LEU A 219 39.80 -11.17 5.97
CA LEU A 219 40.72 -10.13 5.49
C LEU A 219 41.57 -9.51 6.62
N LEU A 220 41.03 -9.45 7.84
CA LEU A 220 41.77 -8.97 9.03
C LEU A 220 42.77 -10.01 9.56
N PHE A 221 42.47 -11.31 9.49
CA PHE A 221 43.43 -12.37 9.86
C PHE A 221 44.59 -12.51 8.85
N ALA A 222 44.34 -12.34 7.56
CA ALA A 222 45.39 -12.42 6.53
C ALA A 222 46.42 -11.28 6.62
N ASN A 223 46.00 -10.07 7.04
CA ASN A 223 46.90 -8.93 7.23
C ASN A 223 47.59 -8.91 8.61
N GLY A 224 47.02 -9.56 9.63
CA GLY A 224 47.64 -9.71 10.95
C GLY A 224 48.89 -10.60 10.94
N LEU A 225 48.87 -11.73 10.22
CA LEU A 225 50.01 -12.65 10.17
C LEU A 225 51.21 -12.15 9.33
N ARG A 226 51.03 -11.18 8.42
CA ARG A 226 52.14 -10.61 7.64
C ARG A 226 53.01 -9.61 8.42
N ARG A 227 52.55 -9.12 9.57
CA ARG A 227 53.30 -8.15 10.40
C ARG A 227 54.13 -8.78 11.53
N SER A 228 54.00 -10.07 11.83
CA SER A 228 54.81 -10.73 12.87
C SER A 228 56.02 -11.52 12.33
N LEU A 229 56.34 -11.38 11.04
CA LEU A 229 57.47 -12.07 10.38
C LEU A 229 58.54 -11.09 9.84
N ARG A 230 58.71 -9.92 10.46
CA ARG A 230 59.84 -9.01 10.19
C ARG A 230 60.46 -8.53 11.50
#